data_AF-X6M277-F1
#
_entry.id   AF-X6M277-F1
#
_cell.length_a   1.000
_cell.length_b   1.000
_cell.length_c   1.000
_cell.angle_alpha   90.00
_cell.angle_beta   90.00
_cell.angle_gamma   90.00
#
_symmetry.space_group_name_H-M   'P 1'
#
loop_
_entity.id
_entity.type
_entity.pdbx_description
1 polymer ?
#
loop_
_entity_poly.entity_id
_entity_poly.type
_entity_poly.pdbx_seq_one_letter_code
_entity_poly.pdbx_strand_id
1 'polypeptide(L)'
;MSQADTDEKELEDLGTEFENTNTIFGCIQFFLPTTGKLDKSAFYGLFIAIIIDITSCFILFWLSNDYTFPLDGSTISHDFRHYETGTADSIIMLWIRIVTLFVFMILCIRQGVPNELWPDVSVQRFYIFQSTGTPNVKHSYNAAENQKTALLNENDAVVSIVFFFCSNCVYVCVCASGNVGRCPEEKKKNRSHLWTKFTRIGKKSKITFDNEKAEEEYERRKQHCVLVKNGLLLLLFLLCTFYQGYIGVKCVLFHFANHVVVAQAFAFGGIVLAINMEIFCCKQFVDNATDFGEGVLLKELHPHPLYLQKKLKYWCDLCFERVKAFGYRCERCSFDICSACYKKHIKKQLQKKKIKKPKRKRGSIDWSAKHMSTKRQDKYVIRGDKVHTFFFFFFFFFGEKETKELTTRDYVRRAVTLVSPFWCSISIAFLCLLINSGTNLYLPAAQGRIFDKIINQDRNGMLVIVCVYANMYLVVIQNSEYNNNNNNNNKGFNKEVQLFIILSVITGFFGAIRNLCFNVVGRKLSISIRSRMFRSIIVQV
;
A
#
# COMPACT_ATOMS: atom_id res chain seq x y z
N MET A 1 -57.00 -0.82 -35.71
CA MET A 1 -55.90 -0.80 -34.73
C MET A 1 -54.63 -1.01 -35.51
N SER A 2 -53.72 -0.04 -35.44
CA SER A 2 -52.48 -0.07 -36.21
C SER A 2 -51.48 -0.97 -35.50
N GLN A 3 -50.54 -1.55 -36.24
CA GLN A 3 -49.54 -2.48 -35.70
C GLN A 3 -48.69 -1.85 -34.58
N ALA A 4 -48.58 -0.52 -34.55
CA ALA A 4 -47.92 0.25 -33.50
C ALA A 4 -48.65 0.22 -32.14
N ASP A 5 -49.98 0.04 -32.13
CA ASP A 5 -50.77 -0.01 -30.88
C ASP A 5 -50.65 -1.38 -30.19
N THR A 6 -50.25 -2.41 -30.92
CA THR A 6 -50.02 -3.77 -30.40
C THR A 6 -48.64 -3.91 -29.75
N ASP A 7 -47.62 -3.27 -30.33
CA ASP A 7 -46.25 -3.31 -29.80
C ASP A 7 -46.13 -2.49 -28.49
N GLU A 8 -46.92 -1.43 -28.33
CA GLU A 8 -46.95 -0.64 -27.09
C GLU A 8 -47.61 -1.41 -25.93
N LYS A 9 -48.58 -2.29 -26.25
CA LYS A 9 -49.27 -3.13 -25.26
C LYS A 9 -48.43 -4.33 -24.82
N GLU A 10 -47.68 -4.96 -25.72
CA GLU A 10 -46.74 -6.03 -25.33
C GLU A 10 -45.57 -5.49 -24.47
N LEU A 11 -45.16 -4.24 -24.67
CA LEU A 11 -44.16 -3.56 -23.83
C LEU A 11 -44.69 -3.16 -22.45
N GLU A 12 -45.97 -2.81 -22.32
CA GLU A 12 -46.61 -2.58 -21.00
C GLU A 12 -46.79 -3.90 -20.23
N ASP A 13 -47.19 -4.99 -20.89
CA ASP A 13 -47.36 -6.29 -20.23
C ASP A 13 -46.02 -6.91 -19.77
N LEU A 14 -44.93 -6.75 -20.55
CA LEU A 14 -43.57 -7.12 -20.11
C LEU A 14 -43.06 -6.30 -18.91
N GLY A 15 -43.60 -5.10 -18.68
CA GLY A 15 -43.26 -4.25 -17.54
C GLY A 15 -43.87 -4.73 -16.22
N THR A 16 -45.02 -5.41 -16.27
CA THR A 16 -45.77 -5.83 -15.06
C THR A 16 -45.27 -7.15 -14.46
N GLU A 17 -44.65 -8.04 -15.24
CA GLU A 17 -44.09 -9.29 -14.70
C GLU A 17 -42.84 -9.09 -13.82
N PHE A 18 -42.14 -7.97 -13.97
CA PHE A 18 -40.99 -7.65 -13.11
C PHE A 18 -41.36 -6.99 -11.76
N GLU A 19 -42.61 -6.56 -11.56
CA GLU A 19 -43.03 -5.84 -10.35
C GLU A 19 -43.17 -6.72 -9.10
N ASN A 20 -43.19 -8.05 -9.22
CA ASN A 20 -43.42 -8.96 -8.09
C ASN A 20 -42.17 -9.60 -7.48
N THR A 21 -40.97 -9.26 -7.95
CA THR A 21 -39.74 -9.71 -7.29
C THR A 21 -39.27 -8.66 -6.30
N ASN A 22 -39.25 -9.00 -5.01
CA ASN A 22 -38.71 -8.15 -3.93
C ASN A 22 -37.18 -8.06 -4.05
N THR A 23 -36.69 -7.39 -5.09
CA THR A 23 -35.26 -7.21 -5.36
C THR A 23 -34.74 -6.09 -4.47
N ILE A 24 -34.02 -6.46 -3.42
CA ILE A 24 -33.38 -5.49 -2.52
C ILE A 24 -32.15 -4.93 -3.22
N PHE A 25 -32.24 -3.68 -3.66
CA PHE A 25 -31.08 -2.95 -4.15
C PHE A 25 -30.30 -2.35 -2.99
N GLY A 26 -29.13 -2.93 -2.70
CA GLY A 26 -28.15 -2.32 -1.81
C GLY A 26 -27.29 -1.31 -2.59
N CYS A 27 -27.07 -0.13 -2.02
CA CYS A 27 -26.08 0.84 -2.49
C CYS A 27 -25.05 1.07 -1.39
N ILE A 28 -23.80 0.67 -1.63
CA ILE A 28 -22.69 0.99 -0.71
C ILE A 28 -21.89 2.12 -1.33
N GLN A 29 -21.94 3.30 -0.71
CA GLN A 29 -21.17 4.46 -1.12
C GLN A 29 -19.95 4.66 -0.21
N PHE A 30 -18.79 4.65 -0.83
CA PHE A 30 -17.52 4.82 -0.14
C PHE A 30 -16.97 6.23 -0.31
N PHE A 31 -16.61 6.90 0.79
CA PHE A 31 -15.96 8.21 0.80
C PHE A 31 -14.50 8.05 1.21
N LEU A 32 -13.57 8.22 0.27
CA LEU A 32 -12.15 8.26 0.61
C LEU A 32 -11.76 9.66 1.08
N PRO A 33 -11.32 9.81 2.33
CA PRO A 33 -10.83 11.09 2.81
C PRO A 33 -9.43 11.29 2.23
N THR A 34 -9.27 12.20 1.27
CA THR A 34 -7.94 12.52 0.70
C THR A 34 -7.53 13.90 1.13
N THR A 35 -6.32 14.02 1.66
CA THR A 35 -5.76 15.31 2.09
C THR A 35 -4.76 15.88 1.09
N GLY A 36 -4.17 15.02 0.25
CA GLY A 36 -3.28 15.41 -0.83
C GLY A 36 -3.99 15.66 -2.16
N LYS A 37 -3.23 16.17 -3.13
CA LYS A 37 -3.68 16.18 -4.53
C LYS A 37 -3.62 14.75 -5.05
N LEU A 38 -4.77 14.10 -5.11
CA LEU A 38 -4.88 12.77 -5.70
C LEU A 38 -4.50 12.86 -7.17
N ASP A 39 -3.33 12.33 -7.54
CA ASP A 39 -2.95 12.27 -8.93
C ASP A 39 -3.92 11.31 -9.66
N LYS A 40 -4.47 11.77 -10.78
CA LYS A 40 -5.42 10.99 -11.58
C LYS A 40 -4.79 9.66 -11.99
N SER A 41 -3.49 9.66 -12.28
CA SER A 41 -2.72 8.47 -12.68
C SER A 41 -2.80 7.35 -11.63
N ALA A 42 -2.65 7.69 -10.35
CA ALA A 42 -2.68 6.74 -9.25
C ALA A 42 -4.07 6.15 -9.04
N PHE A 43 -5.10 6.98 -9.21
CA PHE A 43 -6.48 6.54 -9.16
C PHE A 43 -6.81 5.57 -10.30
N TYR A 44 -6.42 5.90 -11.54
CA TYR A 44 -6.62 4.99 -12.68
C TYR A 44 -5.86 3.67 -12.50
N GLY A 45 -4.63 3.71 -11.97
CA GLY A 45 -3.86 2.50 -11.68
C GLY A 45 -4.58 1.56 -10.70
N LEU A 46 -5.11 2.10 -9.60
CA LEU A 46 -5.90 1.33 -8.63
C LEU A 46 -7.18 0.77 -9.26
N PHE A 47 -7.90 1.59 -10.04
CA PHE A 47 -9.14 1.18 -10.68
C PHE A 47 -8.93 0.05 -11.70
N ILE A 48 -7.88 0.15 -12.53
CA ILE A 48 -7.51 -0.90 -13.48
C ILE A 48 -7.14 -2.19 -12.75
N ALA A 49 -6.41 -2.11 -11.64
CA ALA A 49 -6.05 -3.30 -10.86
C ALA A 49 -7.29 -4.02 -10.32
N ILE A 50 -8.27 -3.27 -9.78
CA ILE A 50 -9.55 -3.82 -9.29
C ILE A 50 -10.34 -4.47 -10.43
N ILE A 51 -10.38 -3.85 -11.62
CA ILE A 51 -11.06 -4.44 -12.78
C ILE A 51 -10.41 -5.76 -13.19
N ILE A 52 -9.08 -5.79 -13.31
CA ILE A 52 -8.34 -7.01 -13.68
C ILE A 52 -8.65 -8.11 -12.68
N ASP A 53 -8.70 -7.77 -11.39
CA ASP A 53 -8.97 -8.72 -10.32
C ASP A 53 -10.40 -9.29 -10.37
N ILE A 54 -11.41 -8.42 -10.50
CA ILE A 54 -12.83 -8.84 -10.69
C ILE A 54 -12.97 -9.69 -11.95
N THR A 55 -12.36 -9.27 -13.06
CA THR A 55 -12.41 -10.00 -14.34
C THR A 55 -11.76 -11.38 -14.20
N SER A 56 -10.62 -11.48 -13.52
CA SER A 56 -9.93 -12.76 -13.34
C SER A 56 -10.74 -13.72 -12.47
N CYS A 57 -11.38 -13.21 -11.42
CA CYS A 57 -12.29 -14.01 -10.60
C CYS A 57 -13.55 -14.43 -11.35
N PHE A 58 -14.10 -13.55 -12.20
CA PHE A 58 -15.24 -13.88 -13.06
C PHE A 58 -14.87 -14.94 -14.09
N ILE A 59 -13.69 -14.85 -14.71
CA ILE A 59 -13.17 -15.89 -15.62
C ILE A 59 -13.00 -17.22 -14.88
N LEU A 60 -12.48 -17.23 -13.65
CA LEU A 60 -12.40 -18.48 -12.88
C LEU A 60 -13.78 -19.04 -12.54
N PHE A 61 -14.71 -18.20 -12.10
CA PHE A 61 -16.09 -18.61 -11.85
C PHE A 61 -16.70 -19.22 -13.11
N TRP A 62 -16.49 -18.57 -14.26
CA TRP A 62 -16.96 -19.04 -15.55
C TRP A 62 -16.29 -20.36 -15.95
N LEU A 63 -14.99 -20.48 -15.82
CA LEU A 63 -14.26 -21.70 -16.20
C LEU A 63 -14.50 -22.88 -15.24
N SER A 64 -15.01 -22.61 -14.02
CA SER A 64 -15.26 -23.64 -13.02
C SER A 64 -16.67 -24.20 -13.07
N ASN A 65 -17.63 -23.42 -13.57
CA ASN A 65 -18.97 -23.92 -13.85
C ASN A 65 -18.98 -24.52 -15.25
N ASP A 66 -19.08 -25.85 -15.36
CA ASP A 66 -19.32 -26.49 -16.66
C ASP A 66 -20.63 -25.94 -17.25
N TYR A 67 -20.54 -25.05 -18.24
CA TYR A 67 -21.64 -24.32 -18.88
C TYR A 67 -22.61 -25.21 -19.69
N THR A 68 -22.65 -26.51 -19.45
CA THR A 68 -23.58 -27.41 -20.12
C THR A 68 -25.03 -27.21 -19.68
N PHE A 69 -25.30 -26.44 -18.62
CA PHE A 69 -26.67 -26.14 -18.18
C PHE A 69 -26.99 -24.64 -18.25
N PRO A 70 -28.18 -24.26 -18.78
CA PRO A 70 -28.65 -22.87 -18.74
C PRO A 70 -28.73 -22.40 -17.28
N LEU A 71 -28.28 -21.16 -17.04
CA LEU A 71 -28.31 -20.47 -15.74
C LEU A 71 -29.75 -20.28 -15.26
N ASP A 72 -30.34 -21.33 -14.71
CA ASP A 72 -31.56 -21.20 -13.91
C ASP A 72 -31.17 -20.68 -12.52
N GLY A 73 -31.93 -19.73 -11.99
CA GLY A 73 -31.63 -19.08 -10.71
C GLY A 73 -31.62 -20.05 -9.51
N SER A 74 -32.24 -21.22 -9.69
CA SER A 74 -32.29 -22.31 -8.71
C SER A 74 -30.91 -22.95 -8.47
N THR A 75 -30.08 -23.10 -9.51
CA THR A 75 -28.77 -23.78 -9.46
C THR A 75 -27.74 -22.97 -8.69
N ILE A 76 -27.74 -21.65 -8.82
CA ILE A 76 -26.85 -20.75 -8.07
C ILE A 76 -27.09 -20.91 -6.56
N SER A 77 -28.36 -20.98 -6.14
CA SER A 77 -28.70 -21.16 -4.73
C SER A 77 -28.27 -22.51 -4.17
N HIS A 78 -28.21 -23.54 -5.03
CA HIS A 78 -27.80 -24.88 -4.68
C HIS A 78 -26.27 -24.98 -4.54
N ASP A 79 -25.51 -24.34 -5.43
CA ASP A 79 -24.04 -24.26 -5.34
C ASP A 79 -23.57 -23.49 -4.10
N PHE A 80 -24.29 -22.44 -3.68
CA PHE A 80 -23.99 -21.77 -2.41
C PHE A 80 -24.24 -22.65 -1.18
N ARG A 81 -25.05 -23.72 -1.29
CA ARG A 81 -25.32 -24.66 -0.19
C ARG A 81 -24.35 -25.83 -0.15
N HIS A 82 -23.78 -26.23 -1.28
CA HIS A 82 -22.79 -27.30 -1.36
C HIS A 82 -21.38 -26.72 -1.53
N TYR A 83 -20.76 -26.36 -0.40
CA TYR A 83 -19.39 -25.87 -0.29
C TYR A 83 -18.32 -26.76 -0.97
N GLU A 84 -18.65 -28.02 -1.26
CA GLU A 84 -17.73 -28.97 -1.88
C GLU A 84 -17.41 -28.66 -3.36
N THR A 85 -18.27 -27.91 -4.09
CA THR A 85 -18.05 -27.58 -5.51
C THR A 85 -17.16 -26.34 -5.74
N GLY A 86 -16.66 -25.69 -4.68
CA GLY A 86 -15.46 -24.84 -4.70
C GLY A 86 -15.56 -23.45 -5.36
N THR A 87 -16.66 -23.11 -6.05
CA THR A 87 -16.81 -21.81 -6.74
C THR A 87 -17.23 -20.67 -5.82
N ALA A 88 -18.14 -20.94 -4.86
CA ALA A 88 -18.59 -19.97 -3.86
C ALA A 88 -17.43 -19.42 -3.00
N ASP A 89 -16.48 -20.27 -2.63
CA ASP A 89 -15.28 -19.90 -1.88
C ASP A 89 -14.49 -18.79 -2.60
N SER A 90 -14.39 -18.86 -3.92
CA SER A 90 -13.61 -17.91 -4.72
C SER A 90 -14.28 -16.54 -4.75
N ILE A 91 -15.60 -16.49 -4.84
CA ILE A 91 -16.39 -15.25 -4.77
C ILE A 91 -16.30 -14.64 -3.36
N ILE A 92 -16.47 -15.45 -2.32
CA ILE A 92 -16.36 -14.98 -0.92
C ILE A 92 -14.97 -14.43 -0.66
N MET A 93 -13.92 -15.10 -1.12
CA MET A 93 -12.53 -14.66 -0.95
C MET A 93 -12.24 -13.37 -1.73
N LEU A 94 -12.79 -13.21 -2.94
CA LEU A 94 -12.75 -11.94 -3.68
C LEU A 94 -13.39 -10.81 -2.85
N TRP A 95 -14.57 -11.04 -2.28
CA TRP A 95 -15.26 -10.05 -1.45
C TRP A 95 -14.47 -9.66 -0.21
N ILE A 96 -14.01 -10.65 0.56
CA ILE A 96 -13.19 -10.40 1.74
C ILE A 96 -11.94 -9.61 1.34
N ARG A 97 -11.31 -9.95 0.21
CA ARG A 97 -10.14 -9.23 -0.30
C ARG A 97 -10.45 -7.77 -0.64
N ILE A 98 -11.48 -7.51 -1.46
CA ILE A 98 -11.88 -6.14 -1.84
C ILE A 98 -12.17 -5.30 -0.59
N VAL A 99 -12.95 -5.85 0.35
CA VAL A 99 -13.28 -5.16 1.61
C VAL A 99 -12.02 -4.91 2.44
N THR A 100 -11.15 -5.90 2.56
CA THR A 100 -9.89 -5.79 3.31
C THR A 100 -9.01 -4.70 2.71
N LEU A 101 -8.75 -4.73 1.41
CA LEU A 101 -7.96 -3.70 0.71
C LEU A 101 -8.55 -2.32 0.91
N PHE A 102 -9.86 -2.19 0.75
CA PHE A 102 -10.55 -0.93 0.92
C PHE A 102 -10.42 -0.37 2.34
N VAL A 103 -10.65 -1.21 3.36
CA VAL A 103 -10.50 -0.84 4.77
C VAL A 103 -9.04 -0.45 5.07
N PHE A 104 -8.08 -1.26 4.63
CA PHE A 104 -6.66 -0.97 4.85
C PHE A 104 -6.21 0.30 4.13
N MET A 105 -6.72 0.61 2.94
CA MET A 105 -6.46 1.88 2.26
C MET A 105 -6.98 3.06 3.09
N ILE A 106 -8.22 3.01 3.58
CA ILE A 106 -8.76 4.07 4.45
C ILE A 106 -7.90 4.23 5.69
N LEU A 107 -7.55 3.12 6.36
CA LEU A 107 -6.72 3.15 7.56
C LEU A 107 -5.33 3.73 7.28
N CYS A 108 -4.69 3.32 6.19
CA CYS A 108 -3.39 3.85 5.76
C CYS A 108 -3.45 5.36 5.53
N ILE A 109 -4.50 5.83 4.85
CA ILE A 109 -4.65 7.25 4.54
C ILE A 109 -4.95 8.03 5.83
N ARG A 110 -5.92 7.57 6.63
CA ARG A 110 -6.33 8.22 7.88
C ARG A 110 -5.20 8.30 8.91
N GLN A 111 -4.45 7.21 9.09
CA GLN A 111 -3.38 7.13 10.09
C GLN A 111 -2.02 7.59 9.56
N GLY A 112 -1.86 7.68 8.23
CA GLY A 112 -0.63 8.17 7.60
C GLY A 112 -0.45 9.68 7.70
N VAL A 113 -1.47 10.40 8.19
CA VAL A 113 -1.53 11.85 8.24
C VAL A 113 -1.86 12.30 9.67
N PRO A 114 -1.05 13.20 10.28
CA PRO A 114 -1.38 13.82 11.55
C PRO A 114 -2.79 14.43 11.56
N ASN A 115 -3.58 14.17 12.61
CA ASN A 115 -4.97 14.64 12.75
C ASN A 115 -5.16 16.15 12.52
N GLU A 116 -4.12 16.94 12.74
CA GLU A 116 -4.11 18.41 12.64
C GLU A 116 -4.07 18.92 11.19
N LEU A 117 -3.65 18.07 10.25
CA LEU A 117 -3.60 18.36 8.81
C LEU A 117 -4.90 18.03 8.10
N TRP A 118 -5.78 17.27 8.76
CA TRP A 118 -7.09 16.98 8.21
C TRP A 118 -7.92 18.27 8.19
N PRO A 119 -8.51 18.64 7.04
CA PRO A 119 -9.54 19.66 7.05
C PRO A 119 -10.63 19.23 8.04
N ASP A 120 -11.23 20.18 8.75
CA ASP A 120 -12.37 19.95 9.64
C ASP A 120 -13.59 19.52 8.80
N VAL A 121 -13.54 18.32 8.24
CA VAL A 121 -14.69 17.67 7.63
C VAL A 121 -15.45 17.08 8.80
N SER A 122 -16.23 17.94 9.46
CA SER A 122 -17.18 17.51 10.47
C SER A 122 -18.12 16.49 9.82
N VAL A 123 -17.91 15.22 10.19
CA VAL A 123 -18.77 14.06 9.94
C VAL A 123 -18.70 13.47 8.52
N GLN A 124 -17.80 12.49 8.31
CA GLN A 124 -18.05 11.43 7.35
C GLN A 124 -19.21 10.57 7.88
N ARG A 125 -20.42 10.76 7.35
CA ARG A 125 -21.56 9.89 7.66
C ARG A 125 -21.56 8.72 6.68
N PHE A 126 -21.63 7.51 7.22
CA PHE A 126 -21.90 6.30 6.44
C PHE A 126 -23.41 6.23 6.23
N TYR A 127 -23.86 6.29 4.98
CA TYR A 127 -25.28 6.14 4.65
C TYR A 127 -25.47 4.77 4.01
N ILE A 128 -26.22 3.90 4.68
CA ILE A 128 -26.76 2.68 4.07
C ILE A 128 -28.14 3.05 3.59
N PHE A 129 -28.33 3.13 2.27
CA PHE A 129 -29.66 3.33 1.69
C PHE A 129 -30.28 1.96 1.48
N GLN A 130 -31.33 1.67 2.24
CA GLN A 130 -32.20 0.53 2.02
C GLN A 130 -33.50 1.06 1.44
N SER A 131 -33.70 0.90 0.13
CA SER A 131 -34.96 1.27 -0.53
C SER A 131 -35.88 0.06 -0.53
N THR A 132 -36.90 0.07 0.33
CA THR A 132 -38.01 -0.88 0.28
C THR A 132 -39.17 -0.24 -0.49
N GLY A 133 -39.17 -0.36 -1.81
CA GLY A 133 -40.22 0.20 -2.67
C GLY A 133 -39.80 0.22 -4.14
N THR A 134 -40.79 0.10 -5.04
CA THR A 134 -40.59 0.07 -6.49
C THR A 134 -39.81 1.31 -6.96
N PRO A 135 -38.62 1.13 -7.57
CA PRO A 135 -37.77 2.24 -7.90
C PRO A 135 -38.24 2.89 -9.20
N ASN A 136 -38.85 4.07 -9.12
CA ASN A 136 -38.74 5.01 -10.22
C ASN A 136 -37.30 5.55 -10.19
N VAL A 137 -36.38 4.88 -10.89
CA VAL A 137 -34.90 5.06 -10.86
C VAL A 137 -34.49 6.54 -10.99
N LYS A 138 -35.26 7.34 -11.73
CA LYS A 138 -35.08 8.79 -11.87
C LYS A 138 -35.18 9.56 -10.55
N HIS A 139 -36.09 9.17 -9.65
CA HIS A 139 -36.30 9.88 -8.38
C HIS A 139 -35.19 9.61 -7.36
N SER A 140 -34.71 8.37 -7.25
CA SER A 140 -33.62 8.03 -6.34
C SER A 140 -32.28 8.65 -6.77
N TYR A 141 -32.02 8.71 -8.08
CA TYR A 141 -30.83 9.39 -8.61
C TYR A 141 -30.85 10.90 -8.32
N ASN A 142 -31.98 11.56 -8.61
CA ASN A 142 -32.15 13.00 -8.35
C ASN A 142 -32.10 13.34 -6.85
N ALA A 143 -32.59 12.46 -5.97
CA ALA A 143 -32.50 12.64 -4.53
C ALA A 143 -31.05 12.58 -4.02
N ALA A 144 -30.26 11.60 -4.50
CA ALA A 144 -28.84 11.49 -4.17
C ALA A 144 -28.02 12.68 -4.72
N GLU A 145 -28.33 13.16 -5.94
CA GLU A 145 -27.63 14.29 -6.56
C GLU A 145 -27.92 15.63 -5.88
N ASN A 146 -29.18 15.88 -5.50
CA ASN A 146 -29.58 17.09 -4.76
C ASN A 146 -28.98 17.15 -3.34
N GLN A 147 -28.77 16.00 -2.69
CA GLN A 147 -28.09 15.96 -1.38
C GLN A 147 -26.57 16.15 -1.51
N LYS A 148 -25.97 15.65 -2.60
CA LYS A 148 -24.55 15.80 -2.91
C LYS A 148 -24.15 17.25 -3.13
N THR A 149 -25.00 18.04 -3.80
CA THR A 149 -24.78 19.47 -4.04
C THR A 149 -24.93 20.34 -2.78
N ALA A 150 -25.70 19.88 -1.78
CA ALA A 150 -25.91 20.64 -0.53
C ALA A 150 -24.78 20.48 0.50
N LEU A 151 -23.92 19.46 0.38
CA LEU A 151 -22.94 19.07 1.42
C LEU A 151 -21.47 19.27 1.04
N LEU A 152 -21.15 19.47 -0.24
CA LEU A 152 -19.76 19.59 -0.69
C LEU A 152 -19.35 21.05 -0.86
N ASN A 153 -18.25 21.45 -0.21
CA ASN A 153 -17.55 22.68 -0.59
C ASN A 153 -16.90 22.47 -1.98
N GLU A 154 -16.84 23.53 -2.80
CA GLU A 154 -16.28 23.54 -4.18
C GLU A 154 -14.85 23.00 -4.34
N ASN A 155 -14.14 22.69 -3.24
CA ASN A 155 -12.73 22.28 -3.27
C ASN A 155 -12.48 20.84 -2.80
N ASP A 156 -13.49 20.12 -2.33
CA ASP A 156 -13.29 18.77 -1.81
C ASP A 156 -13.39 17.74 -2.95
N ALA A 157 -12.27 17.13 -3.30
CA ALA A 157 -12.26 16.00 -4.22
C ALA A 157 -12.86 14.79 -3.51
N VAL A 158 -14.10 14.45 -3.85
CA VAL A 158 -14.76 13.25 -3.35
C VAL A 158 -14.82 12.21 -4.45
N VAL A 159 -14.12 11.10 -4.20
CA VAL A 159 -14.32 9.87 -4.95
C VAL A 159 -15.44 9.11 -4.26
N SER A 160 -16.52 8.84 -5.00
CA SER A 160 -17.58 7.93 -4.59
C SER A 160 -17.56 6.69 -5.46
N ILE A 161 -17.37 5.54 -4.83
CA ILE A 161 -17.60 4.24 -5.46
C ILE A 161 -18.94 3.75 -4.95
N VAL A 162 -19.86 3.49 -5.87
CA VAL A 162 -21.21 3.00 -5.60
C VAL A 162 -21.33 1.59 -6.18
N PHE A 163 -21.58 0.62 -5.31
CA PHE A 163 -21.90 -0.75 -5.70
C PHE A 163 -23.42 -0.94 -5.68
N PHE A 164 -24.01 -1.33 -6.80
CA PHE A 164 -25.42 -1.76 -6.87
C PHE A 164 -25.48 -3.28 -6.88
N PHE A 165 -26.29 -3.83 -6.00
CA PHE A 165 -26.52 -5.27 -5.88
C PHE A 165 -27.91 -5.61 -6.39
N CYS A 166 -27.97 -6.55 -7.33
CA CYS A 166 -29.17 -7.26 -7.74
C CYS A 166 -28.92 -8.76 -7.54
N SER A 167 -29.96 -9.57 -7.30
CA SER A 167 -29.86 -11.03 -7.11
C SER A 167 -29.02 -11.72 -8.19
N ASN A 168 -28.98 -11.14 -9.40
CA ASN A 168 -28.34 -11.72 -10.58
C ASN A 168 -27.22 -10.85 -11.18
N CYS A 169 -26.95 -9.64 -10.67
CA CYS A 169 -25.99 -8.69 -11.27
C CYS A 169 -25.33 -7.78 -10.21
N VAL A 170 -24.04 -7.46 -10.39
CA VAL A 170 -23.33 -6.42 -9.62
C VAL A 170 -22.94 -5.29 -10.57
N TYR A 171 -23.39 -4.07 -10.30
CA TYR A 171 -22.93 -2.89 -11.04
C TYR A 171 -22.03 -2.03 -10.18
N VAL A 172 -20.89 -1.61 -10.72
CA VAL A 172 -19.95 -0.70 -10.05
C VAL A 172 -19.99 0.64 -10.77
N CYS A 173 -20.46 1.68 -10.09
CA CYS A 173 -20.42 3.05 -10.58
C CYS A 173 -19.35 3.83 -9.82
N VAL A 174 -18.36 4.36 -10.54
CA VAL A 174 -17.31 5.20 -9.96
C VAL A 174 -17.52 6.64 -10.40
N CYS A 175 -17.90 7.50 -9.47
CA CYS A 175 -18.03 8.93 -9.70
C CYS A 175 -16.84 9.66 -9.06
N ALA A 176 -15.93 10.16 -9.89
CA ALA A 176 -14.93 11.13 -9.47
C ALA A 176 -15.43 12.55 -9.79
N SER A 177 -15.77 13.34 -8.77
CA SER A 177 -16.03 14.76 -8.98
C SER A 177 -14.71 15.52 -8.85
N GLY A 178 -14.23 16.09 -9.95
CA GLY A 178 -13.09 16.97 -9.98
C GLY A 178 -13.41 18.20 -10.81
N ASN A 179 -13.09 19.39 -10.29
CA ASN A 179 -13.36 20.69 -10.90
C ASN A 179 -13.10 20.71 -12.42
N VAL A 180 -14.18 20.72 -13.21
CA VAL A 180 -14.17 21.22 -14.58
C VAL A 180 -14.78 22.61 -14.51
N GLY A 181 -13.92 23.61 -14.40
CA GLY A 181 -14.35 25.00 -14.38
C GLY A 181 -15.07 25.35 -15.68
N ARG A 182 -16.39 25.59 -15.59
CA ARG A 182 -17.15 26.50 -16.44
C ARG A 182 -18.35 27.03 -15.64
N CYS A 183 -18.23 28.25 -15.13
CA CYS A 183 -19.37 29.16 -15.13
C CYS A 183 -19.49 29.75 -16.54
N PRO A 184 -20.72 29.88 -17.04
CA PRO A 184 -21.23 31.22 -17.24
C PRO A 184 -22.50 31.47 -16.42
N GLU A 185 -22.68 32.73 -16.09
CA GLU A 185 -23.77 33.31 -15.31
C GLU A 185 -25.14 32.78 -15.72
N GLU A 186 -25.91 32.29 -14.75
CA GLU A 186 -27.36 32.14 -14.92
C GLU A 186 -28.14 32.76 -13.78
N LYS A 187 -29.19 33.48 -14.18
CA LYS A 187 -29.93 34.49 -13.44
C LYS A 187 -30.67 33.90 -12.24
N LYS A 188 -30.48 34.53 -11.08
CA LYS A 188 -31.29 34.32 -9.87
C LYS A 188 -32.78 34.58 -10.15
N LYS A 189 -33.63 33.59 -9.89
CA LYS A 189 -35.05 33.80 -9.59
C LYS A 189 -35.48 32.93 -8.40
N ASN A 190 -35.85 33.62 -7.33
CA ASN A 190 -36.62 33.22 -6.15
C ASN A 190 -36.79 31.72 -5.83
N ARG A 191 -36.05 31.25 -4.81
CA ARG A 191 -36.58 30.31 -3.81
C ARG A 191 -36.12 30.74 -2.42
N SER A 192 -37.06 31.27 -1.65
CA SER A 192 -36.93 31.55 -0.22
C SER A 192 -37.52 30.38 0.59
N HIS A 193 -37.00 30.22 1.81
CA HIS A 193 -37.51 29.39 2.92
C HIS A 193 -37.30 27.87 2.86
N LEU A 194 -36.09 27.43 3.24
CA LEU A 194 -35.86 26.60 4.44
C LEU A 194 -34.36 26.39 4.62
N TRP A 195 -33.70 27.22 5.43
CA TRP A 195 -32.34 26.93 5.90
C TRP A 195 -32.37 26.85 7.42
N THR A 196 -32.45 25.64 7.93
CA THR A 196 -32.22 25.31 9.33
C THR A 196 -30.82 25.76 9.75
N LYS A 197 -30.80 26.61 10.77
CA LYS A 197 -29.65 27.26 11.37
C LYS A 197 -28.77 26.22 12.10
N PHE A 198 -27.85 25.57 11.38
CA PHE A 198 -26.79 24.78 12.02
C PHE A 198 -25.73 25.73 12.60
N THR A 199 -25.76 25.91 13.91
CA THR A 199 -24.74 26.63 14.67
C THR A 199 -23.41 25.88 14.61
N ARG A 200 -22.45 26.42 13.85
CA ARG A 200 -21.02 26.04 13.90
C ARG A 200 -20.49 26.32 15.31
N ILE A 201 -20.47 25.30 16.17
CA ILE A 201 -19.78 25.35 17.46
C ILE A 201 -18.47 24.59 17.30
N GLY A 202 -17.40 25.34 17.07
CA GLY A 202 -16.05 24.82 16.95
C GLY A 202 -15.07 25.98 16.81
N LYS A 203 -14.74 26.65 17.93
CA LYS A 203 -13.65 27.62 17.96
C LYS A 203 -12.36 26.86 17.67
N LYS A 204 -11.87 26.99 16.43
CA LYS A 204 -10.56 26.47 16.00
C LYS A 204 -9.47 27.03 16.92
N SER A 205 -8.84 26.18 17.73
CA SER A 205 -7.56 26.54 18.32
C SER A 205 -6.55 26.62 17.17
N LYS A 206 -6.14 27.83 16.81
CA LYS A 206 -5.04 28.05 15.88
C LYS A 206 -3.81 27.36 16.48
N ILE A 207 -3.37 26.25 15.88
CA ILE A 207 -2.14 25.58 16.33
C ILE A 207 -1.00 26.54 15.99
N THR A 208 -0.56 27.28 16.99
CA THR A 208 0.60 28.15 16.90
C THR A 208 1.80 27.38 17.42
N PHE A 209 2.85 27.25 16.60
CA PHE A 209 4.08 26.55 16.99
C PHE A 209 5.00 27.49 17.78
N ASP A 210 4.47 28.16 18.79
CA ASP A 210 5.18 29.23 19.50
C ASP A 210 6.33 28.69 20.37
N ASN A 211 6.25 27.40 20.74
CA ASN A 211 7.23 26.73 21.59
C ASN A 211 8.05 25.67 20.81
N GLU A 212 9.34 25.57 21.14
CA GLU A 212 10.26 24.52 20.61
C GLU A 212 9.73 23.10 20.93
N LYS A 213 9.12 22.93 22.11
CA LYS A 213 8.48 21.66 22.52
C LYS A 213 7.36 21.22 21.56
N ALA A 214 6.53 22.15 21.07
CA ALA A 214 5.42 21.83 20.17
C ALA A 214 5.91 21.38 18.79
N GLU A 215 7.07 21.85 18.36
CA GLU A 215 7.71 21.42 17.10
C GLU A 215 8.31 20.04 17.21
N GLU A 216 9.02 19.74 18.30
CA GLU A 216 9.54 18.40 18.56
C GLU A 216 8.41 17.37 18.66
N GLU A 217 7.31 17.74 19.33
CA GLU A 217 6.13 16.89 19.45
C GLU A 217 5.45 16.62 18.10
N TYR A 218 5.34 17.64 17.25
CA TYR A 218 4.82 17.51 15.89
C TYR A 218 5.69 16.58 15.03
N GLU A 219 7.02 16.75 15.05
CA GLU A 219 7.93 15.87 14.32
C GLU A 219 7.86 14.42 14.81
N ARG A 220 7.73 14.21 16.13
CA ARG A 220 7.52 12.87 16.72
C ARG A 220 6.22 12.24 16.22
N ARG A 221 5.11 13.00 16.22
CA ARG A 221 3.81 12.54 15.69
C ARG A 221 3.90 12.21 14.20
N LYS A 222 4.55 13.05 13.41
CA LYS A 222 4.77 12.81 11.97
C LYS A 222 5.53 11.51 11.72
N GLN A 223 6.63 11.28 12.44
CA GLN A 223 7.39 10.03 12.34
C GLN A 223 6.55 8.81 12.73
N HIS A 224 5.74 8.93 13.78
CA HIS A 224 4.82 7.88 14.19
C HIS A 224 3.78 7.56 13.10
N CYS A 225 3.16 8.57 12.48
CA CYS A 225 2.21 8.38 11.38
C CYS A 225 2.86 7.66 10.18
N VAL A 226 4.10 8.01 9.84
CA VAL A 226 4.86 7.33 8.77
C VAL A 226 5.15 5.88 9.14
N LEU A 227 5.49 5.58 10.40
CA LEU A 227 5.71 4.22 10.88
C LEU A 227 4.42 3.39 10.77
N VAL A 228 3.31 3.93 11.28
CA VAL A 228 1.99 3.28 11.27
C VAL A 228 1.52 3.02 9.84
N LYS A 229 1.63 4.00 8.94
CA LYS A 229 1.32 3.84 7.51
C LYS A 229 2.09 2.66 6.90
N ASN A 230 3.41 2.61 7.11
CA ASN A 230 4.23 1.54 6.58
C ASN A 230 3.93 0.17 7.23
N GLY A 231 3.57 0.16 8.52
CA GLY A 231 3.12 -1.04 9.21
C GLY A 231 1.82 -1.59 8.64
N LEU A 232 0.84 -0.73 8.35
CA LEU A 232 -0.42 -1.11 7.72
C LEU A 232 -0.21 -1.61 6.28
N LEU A 233 0.64 -0.95 5.49
CA LEU A 233 1.01 -1.42 4.14
C LEU A 233 1.71 -2.79 4.18
N LEU A 234 2.55 -3.04 5.19
CA LEU A 234 3.18 -4.34 5.39
C LEU A 234 2.15 -5.41 5.74
N LEU A 235 1.20 -5.10 6.64
CA LEU A 235 0.14 -6.02 7.01
C LEU A 235 -0.75 -6.36 5.81
N LEU A 236 -1.09 -5.36 5.01
CA LEU A 236 -1.83 -5.57 3.75
C LEU A 236 -1.06 -6.49 2.79
N PHE A 237 0.24 -6.26 2.61
CA PHE A 237 1.10 -7.14 1.79
C PHE A 237 1.09 -8.59 2.29
N LEU A 238 1.18 -8.81 3.60
CA LEU A 238 1.13 -10.14 4.21
C LEU A 238 -0.21 -10.84 3.96
N LEU A 239 -1.33 -10.11 4.10
CA LEU A 239 -2.67 -10.65 3.80
C LEU A 239 -2.78 -11.05 2.33
N CYS A 240 -2.32 -10.20 1.41
CA CYS A 240 -2.29 -10.55 -0.02
C CYS A 240 -1.40 -11.76 -0.33
N THR A 241 -0.25 -11.90 0.34
CA THR A 241 0.59 -13.11 0.21
C THR A 241 -0.12 -14.35 0.72
N PHE A 242 -0.87 -14.24 1.82
CA PHE A 242 -1.69 -15.34 2.32
C PHE A 242 -2.77 -15.75 1.31
N TYR A 243 -3.46 -14.78 0.70
CA TYR A 243 -4.42 -15.03 -0.38
C TYR A 243 -3.79 -15.73 -1.59
N GLN A 244 -2.59 -15.32 -2.01
CA GLN A 244 -1.86 -16.00 -3.07
C GLN A 244 -1.53 -17.46 -2.71
N GLY A 245 -1.12 -17.70 -1.47
CA GLY A 245 -0.89 -19.06 -0.96
C GLY A 245 -2.15 -19.91 -0.98
N TYR A 246 -3.29 -19.35 -0.56
CA TYR A 246 -4.59 -20.01 -0.63
C TYR A 246 -4.98 -20.39 -2.06
N ILE A 247 -4.83 -19.46 -3.01
CA ILE A 247 -5.08 -19.72 -4.44
C ILE A 247 -4.15 -20.81 -4.96
N GLY A 248 -2.88 -20.83 -4.55
CA GLY A 248 -1.93 -21.88 -4.89
C GLY A 248 -2.38 -23.25 -4.39
N VAL A 249 -2.85 -23.35 -3.13
CA VAL A 249 -3.39 -24.60 -2.57
C VAL A 249 -4.65 -25.05 -3.33
N LYS A 250 -5.58 -24.13 -3.61
CA LYS A 250 -6.78 -24.43 -4.40
C LYS A 250 -6.44 -24.88 -5.81
N CYS A 251 -5.47 -24.26 -6.47
CA CYS A 251 -5.00 -24.66 -7.82
C CYS A 251 -4.53 -26.13 -7.85
N VAL A 252 -3.91 -26.63 -6.77
CA VAL A 252 -3.48 -28.04 -6.67
C VAL A 252 -4.64 -28.98 -6.37
N LEU A 253 -5.64 -28.53 -5.61
CA LEU A 253 -6.82 -29.32 -5.26
C LEU A 253 -7.90 -29.30 -6.35
N PHE A 254 -7.79 -28.40 -7.33
CA PHE A 254 -8.80 -28.22 -8.36
C PHE A 254 -8.70 -29.32 -9.42
N HIS A 255 -9.80 -30.01 -9.68
CA HIS A 255 -9.89 -30.95 -10.79
C HIS A 255 -10.08 -30.17 -12.09
N PHE A 256 -9.00 -30.07 -12.87
CA PHE A 256 -9.03 -29.43 -14.17
C PHE A 256 -9.84 -30.25 -15.18
N ALA A 257 -10.75 -29.60 -15.89
CA ALA A 257 -11.51 -30.25 -16.95
C ALA A 257 -10.60 -30.47 -18.17
N ASN A 258 -10.55 -31.71 -18.69
CA ASN A 258 -9.57 -32.14 -19.71
C ASN A 258 -9.49 -31.25 -20.95
N HIS A 259 -10.58 -30.59 -21.34
CA HIS A 259 -10.64 -29.77 -22.55
C HIS A 259 -10.19 -28.31 -22.34
N VAL A 260 -10.09 -27.83 -21.09
CA VAL A 260 -9.77 -26.42 -20.75
C VAL A 260 -8.68 -26.25 -19.69
N VAL A 261 -7.94 -27.32 -19.37
CA VAL A 261 -6.86 -27.33 -18.35
C VAL A 261 -5.91 -26.14 -18.49
N VAL A 262 -5.46 -25.86 -19.72
CA VAL A 262 -4.49 -24.79 -20.01
C VAL A 262 -5.08 -23.42 -19.70
N ALA A 263 -6.33 -23.16 -20.12
CA ALA A 263 -7.01 -21.89 -19.87
C ALA A 263 -7.25 -21.67 -18.37
N GLN A 264 -7.68 -22.71 -17.66
CA GLN A 264 -7.87 -22.69 -16.20
C GLN A 264 -6.53 -22.40 -15.47
N ALA A 265 -5.43 -23.04 -15.86
CA ALA A 265 -4.12 -22.78 -15.29
C ALA A 265 -3.64 -21.33 -15.51
N PHE A 266 -3.83 -20.79 -16.73
CA PHE A 266 -3.52 -19.39 -17.01
C PHE A 266 -4.39 -18.42 -16.20
N ALA A 267 -5.67 -18.74 -15.98
CA ALA A 267 -6.56 -17.92 -15.16
C ALA A 267 -6.09 -17.86 -13.69
N PHE A 268 -5.71 -19.00 -13.09
CA PHE A 268 -5.13 -19.03 -11.75
C PHE A 268 -3.82 -18.22 -11.65
N GLY A 269 -2.93 -18.34 -12.64
CA GLY A 269 -1.71 -17.53 -12.71
C GLY A 269 -1.99 -16.03 -12.86
N GLY A 270 -3.01 -15.69 -13.67
CA GLY A 270 -3.48 -14.32 -13.88
C GLY A 270 -3.94 -13.65 -12.59
N ILE A 271 -4.66 -14.37 -11.72
CA ILE A 271 -5.10 -13.82 -10.42
C ILE A 271 -3.92 -13.51 -9.51
N VAL A 272 -2.93 -14.40 -9.44
CA VAL A 272 -1.73 -14.15 -8.62
C VAL A 272 -1.00 -12.89 -9.10
N LEU A 273 -0.92 -12.69 -10.42
CA LEU A 273 -0.36 -11.47 -11.01
C LEU A 273 -1.21 -10.23 -10.69
N ALA A 274 -2.54 -10.33 -10.79
CA ALA A 274 -3.47 -9.26 -10.45
C ALA A 274 -3.31 -8.80 -9.00
N ILE A 275 -3.23 -9.74 -8.05
CA ILE A 275 -3.00 -9.44 -6.62
C ILE A 275 -1.69 -8.66 -6.42
N ASN A 276 -0.60 -9.06 -7.08
CA ASN A 276 0.68 -8.36 -6.96
C ASN A 276 0.62 -6.94 -7.54
N MET A 277 -0.04 -6.79 -8.69
CA MET A 277 -0.25 -5.49 -9.32
C MET A 277 -1.11 -4.58 -8.43
N GLU A 278 -2.14 -5.13 -7.81
CA GLU A 278 -3.05 -4.42 -6.90
C GLU A 278 -2.33 -3.87 -5.68
N ILE A 279 -1.48 -4.66 -5.00
CA ILE A 279 -0.68 -4.16 -3.87
C ILE A 279 0.22 -3.00 -4.31
N PHE A 280 0.84 -3.13 -5.50
CA PHE A 280 1.71 -2.09 -6.02
C PHE A 280 0.95 -0.79 -6.30
N CYS A 281 -0.21 -0.88 -6.96
CA CYS A 281 -1.10 0.25 -7.21
C CYS A 281 -1.65 0.85 -5.92
N CYS A 282 -2.08 0.03 -4.96
CA CYS A 282 -2.52 0.45 -3.64
C CYS A 282 -1.43 1.22 -2.89
N LYS A 283 -0.19 0.72 -2.92
CA LYS A 283 0.94 1.42 -2.32
C LYS A 283 1.18 2.78 -2.97
N GLN A 284 1.21 2.85 -4.29
CA GLN A 284 1.36 4.13 -5.00
C GLN A 284 0.21 5.09 -4.68
N PHE A 285 -1.02 4.57 -4.61
CA PHE A 285 -2.19 5.34 -4.26
C PHE A 285 -2.09 5.91 -2.84
N VAL A 286 -1.77 5.07 -1.85
CA VAL A 286 -1.57 5.50 -0.45
C VAL A 286 -0.42 6.49 -0.34
N ASP A 287 0.69 6.25 -1.02
CA ASP A 287 1.83 7.18 -1.02
C ASP A 287 1.41 8.53 -1.61
N ASN A 288 0.72 8.57 -2.75
CA ASN A 288 0.26 9.81 -3.36
C ASN A 288 -0.85 10.52 -2.56
N ALA A 289 -1.75 9.76 -1.92
CA ALA A 289 -2.81 10.31 -1.08
C ALA A 289 -2.28 10.88 0.25
N THR A 290 -1.17 10.33 0.76
CA THR A 290 -0.50 10.78 1.98
C THR A 290 0.68 11.72 1.73
N ASP A 291 1.12 11.88 0.48
CA ASP A 291 2.17 12.81 0.09
C ASP A 291 1.60 14.23 -0.04
N PHE A 292 1.66 14.98 1.06
CA PHE A 292 1.40 16.42 1.07
C PHE A 292 2.51 17.24 0.39
N GLY A 293 3.52 16.58 -0.17
CA GLY A 293 4.82 17.18 -0.36
C GLY A 293 5.52 17.39 0.98
N GLU A 294 6.83 17.55 0.93
CA GLU A 294 7.60 17.98 2.10
C GLU A 294 7.24 19.44 2.42
N GLY A 295 6.18 19.63 3.19
CA GLY A 295 5.87 20.92 3.82
C GLY A 295 6.99 21.26 4.79
N VAL A 296 7.67 22.39 4.54
CA VAL A 296 8.75 22.87 5.41
C VAL A 296 8.23 24.02 6.25
N LEU A 297 8.29 23.87 7.57
CA LEU A 297 7.93 24.93 8.51
C LEU A 297 9.17 25.80 8.79
N LEU A 298 9.14 27.06 8.36
CA LEU A 298 10.19 28.04 8.62
C LEU A 298 9.64 29.16 9.52
N LYS A 299 9.56 28.92 10.84
CA LYS A 299 8.91 29.84 11.80
C LYS A 299 9.41 31.28 11.77
N GLU A 300 10.71 31.48 11.58
CA GLU A 300 11.30 32.84 11.48
C GLU A 300 10.79 33.64 10.27
N LEU A 301 10.27 32.93 9.27
CA LEU A 301 9.80 33.50 8.03
C LEU A 301 8.28 33.57 7.98
N HIS A 302 7.62 32.47 8.37
CA HIS A 302 6.19 32.32 8.25
C HIS A 302 5.67 31.28 9.27
N PRO A 303 4.57 31.55 10.01
CA PRO A 303 4.05 30.66 11.06
C PRO A 303 3.39 29.37 10.55
N HIS A 304 3.10 29.26 9.24
CA HIS A 304 2.50 28.08 8.64
C HIS A 304 3.51 27.28 7.79
N PRO A 305 3.28 25.97 7.57
CA PRO A 305 4.12 25.18 6.67
C PRO A 305 4.03 25.71 5.24
N LEU A 306 5.17 25.69 4.56
CA LEU A 306 5.31 26.11 3.17
C LEU A 306 5.51 24.87 2.29
N TYR A 307 4.67 24.73 1.26
CA TYR A 307 4.67 23.57 0.38
C TYR A 307 5.33 23.91 -0.95
N LEU A 308 6.21 23.03 -1.43
CA LEU A 308 6.88 23.20 -2.72
C LEU A 308 5.85 23.07 -3.86
N GLN A 309 5.68 24.12 -4.65
CA GLN A 309 4.85 24.05 -5.85
C GLN A 309 5.71 24.20 -7.12
N LYS A 310 5.58 23.22 -8.02
CA LYS A 310 6.21 23.21 -9.35
C LYS A 310 5.31 24.05 -10.27
N LYS A 311 5.80 25.20 -10.76
CA LYS A 311 5.09 26.20 -11.62
C LYS A 311 4.18 27.18 -10.89
N LEU A 312 4.78 28.21 -10.30
CA LEU A 312 4.05 29.34 -9.73
C LEU A 312 4.18 30.57 -10.64
N LYS A 313 3.04 31.16 -11.04
CA LYS A 313 2.98 32.52 -11.60
C LYS A 313 2.78 33.56 -10.47
N TYR A 314 3.34 33.30 -9.29
CA TYR A 314 3.20 34.18 -8.13
C TYR A 314 4.44 35.05 -7.95
N TRP A 315 4.25 36.11 -7.18
CA TRP A 315 5.31 37.02 -6.76
C TRP A 315 5.82 36.57 -5.39
N CYS A 316 7.13 36.56 -5.21
CA CYS A 316 7.73 36.25 -3.92
C CYS A 316 7.48 37.42 -2.95
N ASP A 317 6.91 37.17 -1.78
CA ASP A 317 6.61 38.21 -0.78
C ASP A 317 7.85 38.84 -0.15
N LEU A 318 9.03 38.22 -0.32
CA LEU A 318 10.28 38.71 0.27
C LEU A 318 11.13 39.54 -0.68
N CYS A 319 11.21 39.15 -1.95
CA CYS A 319 12.02 39.85 -2.94
C CYS A 319 11.18 40.58 -3.99
N PHE A 320 9.85 40.41 -3.96
CA PHE A 320 8.91 40.98 -4.93
C PHE A 320 9.28 40.67 -6.38
N GLU A 321 9.93 39.53 -6.63
CA GLU A 321 10.22 39.04 -7.98
C GLU A 321 9.29 37.88 -8.32
N ARG A 322 8.99 37.74 -9.62
CA ARG A 322 8.21 36.62 -10.14
C ARG A 322 8.98 35.29 -10.00
N VAL A 323 8.34 34.27 -9.44
CA VAL A 323 8.93 32.94 -9.25
C VAL A 323 9.11 32.25 -10.61
N LYS A 324 10.34 31.95 -11.01
CA LYS A 324 10.65 31.45 -12.37
C LYS A 324 10.46 29.94 -12.59
N ALA A 325 10.64 29.10 -11.57
CA ALA A 325 10.62 27.63 -11.73
C ALA A 325 9.81 26.91 -10.64
N PHE A 326 10.27 27.02 -9.40
CA PHE A 326 9.61 26.48 -8.22
C PHE A 326 9.73 27.45 -7.05
N GLY A 327 8.69 27.51 -6.24
CA GLY A 327 8.64 28.29 -5.01
C GLY A 327 7.89 27.50 -3.94
N TYR A 328 7.92 28.02 -2.72
CA TYR A 328 7.12 27.47 -1.65
C TYR A 328 5.95 28.39 -1.36
N ARG A 329 4.78 27.81 -1.16
CA ARG A 329 3.54 28.54 -0.93
C ARG A 329 2.88 28.06 0.36
N CYS A 330 2.37 28.99 1.14
CA CYS A 330 1.45 28.70 2.22
C CYS A 330 0.03 28.60 1.67
N GLU A 331 -0.63 27.46 1.88
CA GLU A 331 -2.03 27.27 1.47
C GLU A 331 -3.02 28.11 2.30
N ARG A 332 -2.67 28.47 3.55
CA ARG A 332 -3.59 29.17 4.45
C ARG A 332 -3.68 30.68 4.24
N CYS A 333 -2.58 31.33 3.86
CA CYS A 333 -2.51 32.79 3.80
C CYS A 333 -1.85 33.32 2.53
N SER A 334 -1.77 32.49 1.49
CA SER A 334 -1.18 32.83 0.18
C SER A 334 0.23 33.41 0.24
N PHE A 335 1.00 33.12 1.30
CA PHE A 335 2.38 33.58 1.41
C PHE A 335 3.28 32.77 0.48
N ASP A 336 3.98 33.44 -0.42
CA ASP A 336 4.75 32.87 -1.51
C ASP A 336 6.23 33.23 -1.40
N ILE A 337 7.13 32.24 -1.44
CA ILE A 337 8.58 32.44 -1.40
C ILE A 337 9.29 31.77 -2.58
N CYS A 338 10.15 32.51 -3.28
CA CYS A 338 10.99 31.95 -4.32
C CYS A 338 12.09 31.04 -3.74
N SER A 339 12.54 30.05 -4.51
CA SER A 339 13.57 29.11 -4.08
C SER A 339 14.89 29.77 -3.66
N ALA A 340 15.24 30.91 -4.26
CA ALA A 340 16.43 31.69 -3.90
C ALA A 340 16.32 32.31 -2.49
N CYS A 341 15.19 32.97 -2.19
CA CYS A 341 14.93 33.54 -0.87
C CYS A 341 14.84 32.45 0.21
N TYR A 342 14.22 31.32 -0.12
CA TYR A 342 14.16 30.16 0.77
C TYR A 342 15.54 29.64 1.13
N LYS A 343 16.41 29.40 0.13
CA LYS A 343 17.80 28.97 0.34
C LYS A 343 18.60 29.99 1.19
N LYS A 344 18.39 31.29 0.94
CA LYS A 344 19.03 32.38 1.71
C LYS A 344 18.61 32.34 3.18
N HIS A 345 17.33 32.12 3.48
CA HIS A 345 16.84 32.00 4.86
C HIS A 345 17.36 30.74 5.56
N ILE A 346 17.37 29.58 4.89
CA ILE A 346 17.94 28.36 5.46
C ILE A 346 19.43 28.54 5.78
N LYS A 347 20.20 29.17 4.89
CA LYS A 347 21.63 29.45 5.14
C LYS A 347 21.82 30.33 6.38
N LYS A 348 21.00 31.39 6.54
CA LYS A 348 21.02 32.26 7.73
C LYS A 348 20.69 31.48 9.02
N GLN A 349 19.69 30.59 8.99
CA GLN A 349 19.37 29.76 10.17
C GLN A 349 20.50 28.80 10.53
N LEU A 350 21.12 28.15 9.55
CA LEU A 350 22.26 27.28 9.78
C LEU A 350 23.43 28.05 10.40
N GLN A 351 23.69 29.28 9.95
CA GLN A 351 24.72 30.17 10.53
C GLN A 351 24.40 30.54 12.00
N LYS A 352 23.15 30.94 12.31
CA LYS A 352 22.72 31.20 13.69
C LYS A 352 22.92 29.99 14.61
N LYS A 353 22.61 28.77 14.13
CA LYS A 353 22.83 27.52 14.88
C LYS A 353 24.32 27.23 15.14
N LYS A 354 25.22 27.63 14.23
CA LYS A 354 26.68 27.50 14.46
C LYS A 354 27.19 28.43 15.56
N ILE A 355 26.69 29.67 15.60
CA ILE A 355 27.14 30.70 16.55
C ILE A 355 26.75 30.38 18.00
N LYS A 356 25.64 29.68 18.21
CA LYS A 356 25.16 29.31 19.56
C LYS A 356 25.89 28.13 20.22
N LYS A 357 26.92 27.53 19.61
CA LYS A 357 27.74 26.55 20.35
C LYS A 357 28.40 27.30 21.50
N PRO A 358 28.10 26.96 22.77
CA PRO A 358 28.70 27.65 23.90
C PRO A 358 30.20 27.55 23.71
N LYS A 359 30.91 28.70 23.65
CA LYS A 359 32.36 28.70 23.83
C LYS A 359 32.55 27.95 25.14
N ARG A 360 32.99 26.70 25.06
CA ARG A 360 33.47 25.97 26.24
C ARG A 360 34.51 26.91 26.81
N LYS A 361 34.17 27.60 27.91
CA LYS A 361 35.19 28.26 28.72
C LYS A 361 36.17 27.13 28.96
N ARG A 362 37.37 27.22 28.37
CA ARG A 362 38.52 26.47 28.84
C ARG A 362 38.70 26.97 30.26
N GLY A 363 37.97 26.37 31.20
CA GLY A 363 38.43 26.33 32.57
C GLY A 363 39.78 25.68 32.46
N SER A 364 40.83 26.44 32.77
CA SER A 364 42.12 25.86 33.06
C SER A 364 41.87 24.87 34.20
N ILE A 365 41.80 23.59 33.86
CA ILE A 365 41.90 22.53 34.85
C ILE A 365 43.34 22.60 35.30
N ASP A 366 43.55 23.34 36.38
CA ASP A 366 44.80 23.37 37.11
C ASP A 366 44.90 22.00 37.79
N TRP A 367 45.79 21.15 37.28
CA TRP A 367 46.09 19.85 37.86
C TRP A 367 46.96 20.05 39.10
N SER A 368 46.41 20.66 40.14
CA SER A 368 47.03 20.64 41.46
C SER A 368 46.66 19.33 42.15
N ALA A 369 47.58 18.38 42.08
CA ALA A 369 47.53 17.14 42.81
C ALA A 369 47.55 17.42 44.31
N LYS A 370 46.42 17.29 45.00
CA LYS A 370 46.43 17.01 46.45
C LYS A 370 45.11 16.40 46.93
N HIS A 371 45.26 15.20 47.48
CA HIS A 371 44.42 14.53 48.47
C HIS A 371 42.89 14.65 48.35
N MET A 372 42.25 13.55 47.97
CA MET A 372 40.96 13.23 48.58
C MET A 372 40.80 11.74 48.86
N SER A 373 40.74 11.47 50.15
CA SER A 373 40.55 10.20 50.82
C SER A 373 39.15 9.62 50.59
N THR A 374 39.13 8.32 50.32
CA THR A 374 38.18 7.30 50.84
C THR A 374 36.90 7.78 51.52
N LYS A 375 35.75 7.43 50.91
CA LYS A 375 34.59 6.71 51.49
C LYS A 375 33.25 7.21 50.90
N ARG A 376 32.67 6.41 50.01
CA ARG A 376 31.34 5.77 50.16
C ARG A 376 31.00 5.04 48.86
N GLN A 377 31.04 3.72 48.95
CA GLN A 377 30.44 2.82 47.98
C GLN A 377 28.95 2.74 48.31
N ASP A 378 28.09 3.25 47.42
CA ASP A 378 26.74 2.71 47.29
C ASP A 378 26.65 2.00 45.93
N LYS A 379 26.49 0.68 46.05
CA LYS A 379 26.35 -0.30 44.99
C LYS A 379 25.06 -0.04 44.21
N TYR A 380 25.19 0.34 42.94
CA TYR A 380 24.28 -0.14 41.91
C TYR A 380 25.07 -1.05 40.96
N VAL A 381 24.87 -2.35 41.15
CA VAL A 381 25.33 -3.40 40.26
C VAL A 381 24.42 -3.39 39.03
N ILE A 382 24.85 -2.71 37.96
CA ILE A 382 24.37 -3.03 36.61
C ILE A 382 25.53 -3.73 35.90
N ARG A 383 25.30 -5.03 35.73
CA ARG A 383 26.08 -6.02 35.01
C ARG A 383 26.57 -5.44 33.68
N GLY A 384 27.86 -5.16 33.61
CA GLY A 384 28.55 -4.93 32.35
C GLY A 384 28.81 -6.26 31.68
N ASP A 385 28.52 -6.34 30.38
CA ASP A 385 29.33 -7.13 29.48
C ASP A 385 29.44 -6.42 28.12
N LYS A 386 30.69 -6.09 27.78
CA LYS A 386 31.25 -5.86 26.43
C LYS A 386 30.73 -4.69 25.59
N VAL A 387 31.20 -3.45 25.87
CA VAL A 387 31.13 -2.32 24.90
C VAL A 387 32.46 -1.53 24.78
N HIS A 388 33.59 -2.06 25.25
CA HIS A 388 34.84 -1.27 25.26
C HIS A 388 35.62 -1.19 23.92
N THR A 389 35.13 -1.78 22.83
CA THR A 389 35.83 -1.72 21.52
C THR A 389 35.33 -0.58 20.61
N PHE A 390 34.28 0.16 20.97
CA PHE A 390 33.66 1.13 20.05
C PHE A 390 34.23 2.55 20.12
N PHE A 391 35.02 2.89 21.15
CA PHE A 391 35.44 4.28 21.39
C PHE A 391 36.77 4.68 20.73
N PHE A 392 37.60 3.72 20.30
CA PHE A 392 38.92 4.01 19.71
C PHE A 392 38.89 4.26 18.18
N PHE A 393 37.77 3.99 17.50
CA PHE A 393 37.68 4.07 16.04
C PHE A 393 37.22 5.45 15.50
N PHE A 394 36.87 6.39 16.39
CA PHE A 394 36.21 7.66 15.99
C PHE A 394 37.18 8.79 15.63
N PHE A 395 38.49 8.66 15.92
CA PHE A 395 39.45 9.76 15.82
C PHE A 395 40.28 9.82 14.53
N PHE A 396 40.19 8.84 13.62
CA PHE A 396 41.15 8.72 12.50
C PHE A 396 40.69 9.24 11.13
N PHE A 397 39.45 9.73 10.97
CA PHE A 397 38.84 9.82 9.62
C PHE A 397 38.74 11.18 8.93
N PHE A 398 39.18 12.28 9.53
CA PHE A 398 39.13 13.59 8.86
C PHE A 398 40.40 14.40 9.11
N GLY A 399 41.53 13.85 8.67
CA GLY A 399 42.67 14.66 8.26
C GLY A 399 42.43 15.07 6.81
N GLU A 400 42.45 16.38 6.56
CA GLU A 400 42.49 16.98 5.23
C GLU A 400 43.64 16.34 4.45
N LYS A 401 43.34 15.60 3.37
CA LYS A 401 44.37 14.90 2.59
C LYS A 401 44.17 15.16 1.11
N GLU A 402 45.28 15.60 0.52
CA GLU A 402 45.58 15.58 -0.91
C GLU A 402 45.00 14.33 -1.59
N THR A 403 44.58 14.51 -2.84
CA THR A 403 44.03 13.50 -3.73
C THR A 403 45.05 12.39 -4.01
N LYS A 404 45.31 11.52 -3.03
CA LYS A 404 45.96 10.23 -3.26
C LYS A 404 44.94 9.28 -3.84
N GLU A 405 45.29 8.64 -4.94
CA GLU A 405 44.49 7.58 -5.56
C GLU A 405 44.22 6.48 -4.53
N LEU A 406 42.97 6.37 -4.09
CA LEU A 406 42.55 5.37 -3.13
C LEU A 406 42.47 4.00 -3.81
N THR A 407 43.26 3.05 -3.32
CA THR A 407 43.20 1.66 -3.79
C THR A 407 41.83 1.05 -3.49
N THR A 408 41.33 0.17 -4.36
CA THR A 408 40.03 -0.52 -4.21
C THR A 408 39.85 -1.19 -2.84
N ARG A 409 40.92 -1.72 -2.25
CA ARG A 409 40.91 -2.32 -0.90
C ARG A 409 40.51 -1.32 0.18
N ASP A 410 40.96 -0.06 0.08
CA ASP A 410 40.61 0.97 1.04
C ASP A 410 39.15 1.39 0.92
N TYR A 411 38.60 1.38 -0.30
CA TYR A 411 37.16 1.58 -0.52
C TYR A 411 36.32 0.49 0.13
N VAL A 412 36.69 -0.78 -0.06
CA VAL A 412 35.97 -1.91 0.55
C VAL A 412 36.07 -1.84 2.07
N ARG A 413 37.26 -1.59 2.63
CA ARG A 413 37.45 -1.47 4.08
C ARG A 413 36.63 -0.32 4.67
N ARG A 414 36.56 0.82 3.97
CA ARG A 414 35.70 1.95 4.34
C ARG A 414 34.23 1.58 4.31
N ALA A 415 33.78 0.88 3.26
CA ALA A 415 32.40 0.42 3.15
C ALA A 415 32.03 -0.54 4.30
N VAL A 416 32.87 -1.52 4.60
CA VAL A 416 32.65 -2.46 5.72
C VAL A 416 32.60 -1.73 7.06
N THR A 417 33.49 -0.77 7.26
CA THR A 417 33.51 0.06 8.50
C THR A 417 32.23 0.89 8.63
N LEU A 418 31.75 1.47 7.52
CA LEU A 418 30.54 2.27 7.48
C LEU A 418 29.29 1.43 7.80
N VAL A 419 29.31 0.18 7.39
CA VAL A 419 28.24 -0.80 7.56
C VAL A 419 28.25 -1.45 8.95
N SER A 420 29.37 -1.37 9.67
CA SER A 420 29.55 -2.01 10.98
C SER A 420 28.44 -1.82 12.03
N PRO A 421 27.78 -0.65 12.19
CA PRO A 421 26.70 -0.53 13.18
C PRO A 421 25.45 -1.36 12.84
N PHE A 422 25.35 -1.91 11.62
CA PHE A 422 24.21 -2.70 11.14
C PHE A 422 24.57 -4.17 10.92
N TRP A 423 25.67 -4.67 11.50
CA TRP A 423 26.16 -6.04 11.32
C TRP A 423 25.08 -7.10 11.60
N CYS A 424 24.27 -6.95 12.64
CA CYS A 424 23.23 -7.94 12.97
C CYS A 424 22.21 -8.14 11.83
N SER A 425 21.67 -7.06 11.26
CA SER A 425 20.72 -7.15 10.14
C SER A 425 21.34 -7.73 8.87
N ILE A 426 22.63 -7.48 8.68
CA ILE A 426 23.39 -7.99 7.52
C ILE A 426 23.73 -9.46 7.70
N SER A 427 24.14 -9.88 8.89
CA SER A 427 24.35 -11.28 9.23
C SER A 427 23.08 -12.09 9.02
N ILE A 428 21.91 -11.56 9.41
CA ILE A 428 20.62 -12.19 9.12
C ILE A 428 20.39 -12.28 7.62
N ALA A 429 20.60 -11.19 6.85
CA ALA A 429 20.44 -11.21 5.40
C ALA A 429 21.35 -12.23 4.72
N PHE A 430 22.61 -12.35 5.16
CA PHE A 430 23.56 -13.34 4.67
C PHE A 430 23.17 -14.77 5.05
N LEU A 431 22.67 -14.99 6.27
CA LEU A 431 22.16 -16.29 6.69
C LEU A 431 20.95 -16.70 5.83
N CYS A 432 20.01 -15.79 5.60
CA CYS A 432 18.88 -16.03 4.71
C CYS A 432 19.33 -16.29 3.26
N LEU A 433 20.37 -15.59 2.80
CA LEU A 433 20.97 -15.83 1.48
C LEU A 433 21.60 -17.22 1.40
N LEU A 434 22.34 -17.66 2.43
CA LEU A 434 22.96 -18.99 2.48
C LEU A 434 21.90 -20.09 2.47
N ILE A 435 20.84 -19.94 3.27
CA ILE A 435 19.72 -20.88 3.28
C ILE A 435 19.09 -20.92 1.90
N ASN A 436 18.68 -19.77 1.35
CA ASN A 436 18.03 -19.69 0.04
C ASN A 436 18.90 -20.28 -1.10
N SER A 437 20.20 -20.01 -1.10
CA SER A 437 21.13 -20.60 -2.07
C SER A 437 21.26 -22.12 -1.88
N GLY A 438 21.32 -22.60 -0.63
CA GLY A 438 21.34 -24.04 -0.33
C GLY A 438 20.04 -24.75 -0.75
N THR A 439 18.89 -24.13 -0.52
CA THR A 439 17.59 -24.65 -0.95
C THR A 439 17.48 -24.69 -2.48
N ASN A 440 17.93 -23.64 -3.17
CA ASN A 440 17.98 -23.61 -4.65
C ASN A 440 18.95 -24.62 -5.24
N LEU A 441 20.04 -24.96 -4.54
CA LEU A 441 20.94 -26.04 -4.95
C LEU A 441 20.31 -27.42 -4.77
N TYR A 442 19.49 -27.59 -3.72
CA TYR A 442 18.84 -28.87 -3.41
C TYR A 442 17.56 -29.11 -4.23
N LEU A 443 16.85 -28.06 -4.64
CA LEU A 443 15.58 -28.15 -5.37
C LEU A 443 15.67 -29.03 -6.64
N PRO A 444 16.69 -28.87 -7.52
CA PRO A 444 16.84 -29.72 -8.70
C PRO A 444 17.04 -31.20 -8.36
N ALA A 445 17.73 -31.50 -7.24
CA ALA A 445 17.92 -32.89 -6.80
C ALA A 445 16.59 -33.51 -6.33
N ALA A 446 15.75 -32.75 -5.63
CA ALA A 446 14.40 -33.19 -5.25
C ALA A 446 13.50 -33.38 -6.49
N GLN A 447 13.56 -32.46 -7.45
CA GLN A 447 12.84 -32.60 -8.73
C GLN A 447 13.28 -33.85 -9.50
N GLY A 448 14.58 -34.12 -9.57
CA GLY A 448 15.12 -35.33 -10.21
C GLY A 448 14.54 -36.61 -9.60
N ARG A 449 14.47 -36.72 -8.28
CA ARG A 449 13.87 -37.89 -7.59
C ARG A 449 12.39 -38.06 -7.88
N ILE A 450 11.65 -36.97 -8.01
CA ILE A 450 10.23 -37.00 -8.40
C ILE A 450 10.12 -37.54 -9.82
N PHE A 451 10.92 -37.03 -10.77
CA PHE A 451 10.95 -37.51 -12.15
C PHE A 451 11.37 -38.98 -12.24
N ASP A 452 12.39 -39.43 -11.50
CA ASP A 452 12.83 -40.82 -11.50
C ASP A 452 11.72 -41.77 -11.02
N LYS A 453 10.95 -41.36 -10.00
CA LYS A 453 9.79 -42.13 -9.53
C LYS A 453 8.68 -42.19 -10.58
N ILE A 454 8.41 -41.07 -11.27
CA ILE A 454 7.43 -41.02 -12.37
C ILE A 454 7.86 -41.93 -13.53
N ILE A 455 9.12 -41.84 -13.96
CA ILE A 455 9.67 -42.66 -15.08
C ILE A 455 9.65 -44.15 -14.74
N ASN A 456 10.02 -44.53 -13.50
CA ASN A 456 9.98 -45.92 -13.07
C ASN A 456 8.56 -46.46 -12.94
N GLN A 457 7.58 -45.59 -12.65
CA GLN A 457 6.16 -45.96 -12.63
C GLN A 457 5.61 -46.14 -14.05
N ASP A 458 6.01 -45.28 -14.99
CA ASP A 458 5.57 -45.28 -16.39
C ASP A 458 6.10 -46.50 -17.18
N ARG A 459 7.32 -46.97 -16.86
CA ARG A 459 7.88 -48.22 -17.45
C ARG A 459 7.03 -49.48 -17.20
N ASN A 460 6.16 -49.47 -16.20
CA ASN A 460 5.30 -50.60 -15.86
C ASN A 460 3.85 -50.44 -16.35
N GLY A 461 3.49 -49.30 -16.95
CA GLY A 461 2.14 -49.07 -17.44
C GLY A 461 1.95 -47.70 -18.08
N MET A 462 2.06 -47.69 -19.42
CA MET A 462 1.43 -46.75 -20.34
C MET A 462 1.90 -45.28 -20.33
N LEU A 463 2.87 -45.03 -21.22
CA LEU A 463 3.37 -43.76 -21.77
C LEU A 463 2.47 -42.52 -21.52
N VAL A 464 2.86 -41.69 -20.54
CA VAL A 464 2.31 -40.34 -20.36
C VAL A 464 3.28 -39.29 -20.92
N ILE A 465 2.84 -38.58 -21.97
CA ILE A 465 3.60 -37.50 -22.60
C ILE A 465 3.62 -36.27 -21.67
N VAL A 466 4.80 -35.96 -21.11
CA VAL A 466 5.05 -34.74 -20.33
C VAL A 466 5.53 -33.63 -21.26
N CYS A 467 4.66 -32.67 -21.60
CA CYS A 467 5.06 -31.44 -22.29
C CYS A 467 5.62 -30.42 -21.29
N VAL A 468 6.95 -30.26 -21.26
CA VAL A 468 7.64 -29.17 -20.56
C VAL A 468 7.73 -27.96 -21.48
N TYR A 469 6.85 -26.97 -21.31
CA TYR A 469 7.02 -25.67 -21.96
C TYR A 469 7.48 -24.60 -20.96
N ALA A 470 8.74 -24.22 -21.13
CA ALA A 470 9.42 -22.93 -20.97
C ALA A 470 9.08 -21.89 -19.87
N ASN A 471 8.01 -21.96 -19.09
CA ASN A 471 7.84 -21.11 -17.91
C ASN A 471 6.95 -21.79 -16.87
N MET A 472 7.61 -22.49 -15.95
CA MET A 472 7.20 -22.74 -14.57
C MET A 472 5.70 -22.99 -14.36
N TYR A 473 5.17 -24.17 -14.72
CA TYR A 473 4.21 -24.97 -13.93
C TYR A 473 4.12 -26.37 -14.55
N LEU A 474 4.32 -27.40 -13.74
CA LEU A 474 4.21 -28.81 -14.13
C LEU A 474 2.84 -29.32 -13.67
N VAL A 475 1.91 -29.52 -14.61
CA VAL A 475 0.62 -30.16 -14.35
C VAL A 475 0.75 -31.64 -14.72
N VAL A 476 0.59 -32.53 -13.75
CA VAL A 476 0.55 -33.98 -13.94
C VAL A 476 -0.92 -34.40 -13.88
N ILE A 477 -1.46 -34.91 -14.99
CA ILE A 477 -2.80 -35.52 -15.03
C ILE A 477 -2.59 -37.03 -14.80
N GLN A 478 -3.13 -37.57 -13.71
CA GLN A 478 -3.19 -39.02 -13.47
C GLN A 478 -4.57 -39.57 -13.87
N ASN A 479 -4.60 -40.60 -14.71
CA ASN A 479 -5.80 -41.39 -14.95
C ASN A 479 -6.05 -42.35 -13.76
N SER A 480 -7.27 -42.34 -13.24
CA SER A 480 -7.67 -42.89 -11.93
C SER A 480 -7.96 -44.40 -11.89
N GLU A 481 -7.71 -45.18 -12.95
CA GLU A 481 -8.22 -46.57 -13.03
C GLU A 481 -7.16 -47.68 -12.87
N TYR A 482 -6.06 -47.45 -12.15
CA TYR A 482 -5.08 -48.51 -11.87
C TYR A 482 -4.88 -48.85 -10.39
N ASN A 483 -5.75 -49.77 -9.95
CA ASN A 483 -5.46 -50.96 -9.15
C ASN A 483 -5.09 -50.82 -7.64
N ASN A 484 -5.90 -51.49 -6.81
CA ASN A 484 -5.99 -51.40 -5.34
C ASN A 484 -4.80 -52.03 -4.56
N ASN A 485 -3.75 -52.48 -5.25
CA ASN A 485 -2.62 -53.22 -4.65
C ASN A 485 -1.35 -52.37 -4.42
N ASN A 486 -1.36 -51.06 -4.69
CA ASN A 486 -0.15 -50.21 -4.67
C ASN A 486 -0.01 -49.24 -3.47
N ASN A 487 -0.72 -49.48 -2.37
CA ASN A 487 -0.74 -48.56 -1.20
C ASN A 487 0.64 -48.32 -0.54
N ASN A 488 1.62 -49.20 -0.73
CA ASN A 488 2.96 -49.01 -0.16
C ASN A 488 3.87 -48.11 -1.00
N ASN A 489 3.69 -48.07 -2.32
CA ASN A 489 4.53 -47.26 -3.22
C ASN A 489 4.12 -45.77 -3.21
N ASN A 490 2.84 -45.48 -3.01
CA ASN A 490 2.31 -44.10 -2.93
C ASN A 490 2.88 -43.29 -1.75
N LYS A 491 3.26 -43.96 -0.65
CA LYS A 491 3.87 -43.28 0.52
C LYS A 491 5.24 -42.67 0.19
N GLY A 492 5.98 -43.27 -0.76
CA GLY A 492 7.29 -42.78 -1.17
C GLY A 492 7.21 -41.54 -2.05
N PHE A 493 6.22 -41.46 -2.94
CA PHE A 493 6.01 -40.31 -3.82
C PHE A 493 5.51 -39.08 -3.05
N ASN A 494 4.49 -39.27 -2.19
CA ASN A 494 3.90 -38.18 -1.41
C ASN A 494 4.94 -37.48 -0.51
N LYS A 495 5.90 -38.22 0.04
CA LYS A 495 6.99 -37.64 0.84
C LYS A 495 7.91 -36.72 0.02
N GLU A 496 8.23 -37.06 -1.23
CA GLU A 496 9.09 -36.21 -2.07
C GLU A 496 8.35 -34.96 -2.53
N VAL A 497 7.07 -35.09 -2.90
CA VAL A 497 6.22 -33.94 -3.27
C VAL A 497 6.06 -33.00 -2.06
N GLN A 498 5.80 -33.55 -0.88
CA GLN A 498 5.73 -32.77 0.36
C GLN A 498 7.06 -32.07 0.66
N LEU A 499 8.20 -32.75 0.50
CA LEU A 499 9.52 -32.15 0.66
C LEU A 499 9.75 -31.01 -0.32
N PHE A 500 9.38 -31.18 -1.60
CA PHE A 500 9.49 -30.15 -2.62
C PHE A 500 8.66 -28.90 -2.29
N ILE A 501 7.42 -29.08 -1.81
CA ILE A 501 6.55 -27.98 -1.38
C ILE A 501 7.18 -27.26 -0.18
N ILE A 502 7.64 -27.98 0.83
CA ILE A 502 8.29 -27.40 2.01
C ILE A 502 9.52 -26.58 1.61
N LEU A 503 10.37 -27.12 0.74
CA LEU A 503 11.56 -26.42 0.24
C LEU A 503 11.19 -25.14 -0.52
N SER A 504 10.15 -25.18 -1.35
CA SER A 504 9.67 -24.02 -2.11
C SER A 504 9.16 -22.91 -1.18
N VAL A 505 8.42 -23.27 -0.13
CA VAL A 505 7.97 -22.32 0.90
C VAL A 505 9.16 -21.72 1.66
N ILE A 506 10.15 -22.53 2.04
CA ILE A 506 11.39 -22.07 2.69
C ILE A 506 12.11 -21.07 1.79
N THR A 507 12.35 -21.40 0.52
CA THR A 507 12.99 -20.52 -0.46
C THR A 507 12.26 -19.17 -0.57
N GLY A 508 10.93 -19.20 -0.72
CA GLY A 508 10.11 -17.98 -0.80
C GLY A 508 10.20 -17.13 0.46
N PHE A 509 10.06 -17.75 1.63
CA PHE A 509 10.11 -17.07 2.93
C PHE A 509 11.48 -16.43 3.21
N PHE A 510 12.56 -17.18 3.07
CA PHE A 510 13.91 -16.65 3.29
C PHE A 510 14.32 -15.63 2.22
N GLY A 511 13.84 -15.78 0.98
CA GLY A 511 13.97 -14.78 -0.07
C GLY A 511 13.34 -13.44 0.30
N ALA A 512 12.13 -13.47 0.88
CA ALA A 512 11.43 -12.28 1.34
C ALA A 512 12.14 -11.60 2.52
N ILE A 513 12.55 -12.37 3.54
CA ILE A 513 13.30 -11.84 4.69
C ILE A 513 14.61 -11.19 4.23
N ARG A 514 15.35 -11.87 3.34
CA ARG A 514 16.60 -11.34 2.77
C ARG A 514 16.38 -9.96 2.13
N ASN A 515 15.36 -9.84 1.27
CA ASN A 515 15.05 -8.59 0.59
C ASN A 515 14.63 -7.48 1.59
N LEU A 516 13.84 -7.83 2.61
CA LEU A 516 13.44 -6.90 3.66
C LEU A 516 14.67 -6.39 4.45
N CYS A 517 15.57 -7.28 4.87
CA CYS A 517 16.78 -6.91 5.59
C CYS A 517 17.67 -5.97 4.77
N PHE A 518 17.91 -6.26 3.49
CA PHE A 518 18.71 -5.38 2.63
C PHE A 518 18.04 -4.02 2.42
N ASN A 519 16.72 -3.96 2.25
CA ASN A 519 15.99 -2.71 2.11
C ASN A 519 16.07 -1.85 3.39
N VAL A 520 15.93 -2.46 4.57
CA VAL A 520 16.04 -1.77 5.87
C VAL A 520 17.47 -1.25 6.08
N VAL A 521 18.48 -2.09 5.84
CA VAL A 521 19.89 -1.71 5.96
C VAL A 521 20.24 -0.60 4.98
N GLY A 522 19.81 -0.70 3.71
CA GLY A 522 20.05 0.31 2.69
C GLY A 522 19.49 1.68 3.06
N ARG A 523 18.26 1.73 3.61
CA ARG A 523 17.66 2.98 4.11
C ARG A 523 18.44 3.58 5.28
N LYS A 524 18.79 2.76 6.29
CA LYS A 524 19.57 3.21 7.46
C LYS A 524 20.96 3.71 7.04
N LEU A 525 21.60 3.01 6.11
CA LEU A 525 22.90 3.38 5.58
C LEU A 525 22.82 4.71 4.82
N SER A 526 21.80 4.91 3.97
CA SER A 526 21.60 6.16 3.23
C SER A 526 21.44 7.37 4.17
N ILE A 527 20.63 7.23 5.24
CA ILE A 527 20.45 8.29 6.25
C ILE A 527 21.76 8.59 6.98
N SER A 528 22.50 7.56 7.38
CA SER A 528 23.80 7.70 8.05
C SER A 528 24.83 8.41 7.18
N ILE A 529 24.93 8.03 5.90
CA ILE A 529 25.81 8.66 4.91
C ILE A 529 25.44 10.13 4.74
N ARG A 530 24.17 10.46 4.51
CA ARG A 530 23.72 11.87 4.34
C ARG A 530 24.05 12.70 5.57
N SER A 531 23.81 12.16 6.76
CA SER A 531 24.10 12.85 8.02
C SER A 531 25.59 13.12 8.20
N ARG A 532 26.45 12.14 7.86
CA ARG A 532 27.91 12.31 7.91
C ARG A 532 28.41 13.31 6.87
N MET A 533 27.94 13.22 5.62
CA MET A 533 28.29 14.18 4.56
C MET A 533 27.88 15.60 4.95
N PHE A 534 26.65 15.78 5.44
CA PHE A 534 26.16 17.09 5.85
C PHE A 534 26.97 17.68 7.02
N ARG A 535 27.33 16.85 8.00
CA ARG A 535 28.21 17.27 9.10
C ARG A 535 29.59 17.69 8.62
N SER A 536 30.17 16.96 7.67
CA SER A 536 31.48 17.29 7.07
C SER A 536 31.43 18.64 6.35
N ILE A 537 30.43 18.85 5.49
CA ILE A 537 30.23 20.12 4.77
C ILE A 537 30.03 21.27 5.75
N ILE A 538 29.30 21.05 6.84
CA ILE A 538 29.06 22.06 7.87
C ILE A 538 30.32 22.46 8.63
N VAL A 539 31.30 21.57 8.80
CA VAL A 539 32.54 21.88 9.54
C VAL A 539 33.52 22.68 8.67
N GLN A 540 33.48 22.50 7.35
CA GLN A 540 34.35 23.21 6.40
C GLN A 540 33.86 24.63 6.08
N VAL A 541 32.59 24.94 6.35
CA VAL A 541 31.99 26.27 6.21
C VAL A 541 31.97 26.99 7.55
#